data_AF-A0A7V5ELQ2-F1
#
_entry.id   AF-A0A7V5ELQ2-F1
#
_cell.length_a   1.000
_cell.length_b   1.000
_cell.length_c   1.000
_cell.angle_alpha   90.00
_cell.angle_beta   90.00
_cell.angle_gamma   90.00
#
_symmetry.space_group_name_H-M   'P 1'
#
loop_
_entity.id
_entity.type
_entity.pdbx_description
1 polymer ?
#
loop_
_entity_poly.entity_id
_entity_poly.type
_entity_poly.pdbx_seq_one_letter_code
_entity_poly.pdbx_strand_id
1 'polypeptide(L)'
;MKIKDRHTSCKNDPIPECDYVGYVWYSDAEKPIIIGPSEPFHLAMLTELPFVIEGNLFCESKKISIQIKNIDGEYCIAKIQLDDELIESAKKYVGHDLNKRDYKMVETWEEVPDTLCAGMTTLRPAWRAFAGFTTIDTQKK
;
A
#
# COMPACT_ATOMS: atom_id res chain seq x y z
N MET A 1 -2.70 -18.04 -24.12
CA MET A 1 -3.11 -16.70 -23.62
C MET A 1 -2.55 -16.54 -22.21
N LYS A 2 -1.49 -15.74 -22.02
CA LYS A 2 -0.94 -15.51 -20.68
C LYS A 2 -1.87 -14.55 -19.95
N ILE A 3 -2.51 -15.02 -18.89
CA ILE A 3 -3.28 -14.15 -17.99
C ILE A 3 -2.23 -13.24 -17.35
N LYS A 4 -2.16 -11.97 -17.78
CA LYS A 4 -1.42 -10.94 -17.03
C LYS A 4 -2.06 -10.89 -15.65
N ASP A 5 -1.26 -11.07 -14.61
CA ASP A 5 -1.68 -11.05 -13.21
C ASP A 5 -2.67 -9.91 -13.00
N ARG A 6 -3.95 -10.23 -12.80
CA ARG A 6 -4.95 -9.24 -12.45
C ARG A 6 -4.59 -8.71 -11.06
N HIS A 7 -5.03 -7.48 -10.77
CA HIS A 7 -4.98 -6.82 -9.47
C HIS A 7 -5.51 -7.69 -8.29
N THR A 8 -6.24 -8.77 -8.59
CA THR A 8 -6.82 -9.76 -7.66
C THR A 8 -5.99 -11.03 -7.45
N SER A 9 -4.82 -11.19 -8.08
CA SER A 9 -3.94 -12.32 -7.73
C SER A 9 -3.31 -12.06 -6.36
N CYS A 10 -3.72 -12.83 -5.36
CA CYS A 10 -3.09 -12.86 -4.05
C CYS A 10 -1.62 -13.28 -4.24
N LYS A 11 -0.68 -12.37 -3.93
CA LYS A 11 0.76 -12.66 -3.86
C LYS A 11 1.13 -12.74 -2.39
N ASN A 12 2.09 -13.60 -2.04
CA ASN A 12 2.62 -13.73 -0.68
C ASN A 12 4.11 -13.36 -0.71
N ASP A 13 4.40 -12.13 -1.11
CA ASP A 13 5.77 -11.64 -1.19
C ASP A 13 6.40 -11.55 0.21
N PRO A 14 7.70 -11.86 0.37
CA PRO A 14 8.38 -11.69 1.64
C PRO A 14 8.47 -10.21 2.00
N ILE A 15 8.18 -9.88 3.27
CA ILE A 15 8.38 -8.54 3.82
C ILE A 15 9.83 -8.44 4.31
N PRO A 16 10.69 -7.60 3.70
CA PRO A 16 12.05 -7.42 4.15
C PRO A 16 12.10 -6.67 5.50
N GLU A 17 13.12 -6.94 6.31
CA GLU A 17 13.37 -6.14 7.50
C GLU A 17 13.74 -4.70 7.10
N CYS A 18 13.00 -3.72 7.61
CA CYS A 18 13.21 -2.30 7.37
C CYS A 18 12.47 -1.45 8.40
N ASP A 19 12.92 -0.21 8.58
CA ASP A 19 12.19 0.83 9.28
C ASP A 19 11.06 1.35 8.40
N TYR A 20 9.88 0.75 8.58
CA TYR A 20 8.69 1.14 7.84
C TYR A 20 8.00 2.35 8.45
N VAL A 21 7.39 3.15 7.59
CA VAL A 21 6.31 4.09 7.94
C VAL A 21 5.03 3.66 7.26
N GLY A 22 3.88 3.88 7.89
CA GLY A 22 2.61 3.54 7.27
C GLY A 22 1.53 3.24 8.29
N TYR A 23 0.69 2.26 7.99
CA TYR A 23 -0.37 1.85 8.91
C TYR A 23 -0.81 0.41 8.68
N VAL A 24 -1.44 -0.16 9.71
CA VAL A 24 -2.17 -1.42 9.66
C VAL A 24 -3.54 -1.25 10.31
N TRP A 25 -4.58 -1.82 9.72
CA TRP A 25 -5.94 -1.76 10.22
C TRP A 25 -6.42 -3.19 10.51
N TYR A 26 -6.76 -3.44 11.77
CA TYR A 26 -7.30 -4.72 12.23
C TYR A 26 -8.81 -4.85 12.01
N SER A 27 -9.28 -6.09 11.84
CA SER A 27 -10.67 -6.46 11.61
C SER A 27 -11.64 -6.04 12.72
N ASP A 28 -11.14 -5.87 13.95
CA ASP A 28 -11.92 -5.49 15.13
C ASP A 28 -11.69 -4.04 15.58
N ALA A 29 -10.85 -3.28 14.87
CA ALA A 29 -10.49 -1.92 15.23
C ALA A 29 -11.31 -0.88 14.47
N GLU A 30 -11.77 0.16 15.16
CA GLU A 30 -12.44 1.31 14.53
C GLU A 30 -11.46 2.17 13.71
N LYS A 31 -10.17 2.17 14.08
CA LYS A 31 -9.13 3.00 13.47
C LYS A 31 -7.85 2.21 13.22
N PRO A 32 -7.08 2.59 12.19
CA PRO A 32 -5.77 2.00 11.92
C PRO A 32 -4.73 2.39 12.97
N ILE A 33 -3.78 1.48 13.20
CA ILE A 33 -2.55 1.71 13.94
C ILE A 33 -1.53 2.33 13.00
N ILE A 34 -0.91 3.43 13.44
CA ILE A 34 0.13 4.12 12.66
C ILE A 34 1.48 3.49 12.95
N ILE A 35 2.17 3.07 11.90
CA ILE A 35 3.52 2.53 11.95
C ILE A 35 4.54 3.65 11.80
N GLY A 36 5.51 3.68 12.69
CA GLY A 36 6.64 4.61 12.66
C GLY A 36 7.65 4.33 13.78
N PRO A 37 8.56 5.27 14.07
CA PRO A 37 9.65 5.03 15.04
C PRO A 37 9.18 4.68 16.47
N SER A 38 8.03 5.20 16.90
CA SER A 38 7.46 4.91 18.24
C SER A 38 6.74 3.57 18.32
N GLU A 39 6.20 3.10 17.19
CA GLU A 39 5.43 1.86 17.08
C GLU A 39 5.84 1.19 15.75
N PRO A 40 6.97 0.47 15.75
CA PRO A 40 7.51 -0.12 14.53
C PRO A 40 6.70 -1.34 14.09
N PHE A 41 6.73 -1.62 12.79
CA PHE A 41 6.07 -2.81 12.24
C PHE A 41 6.83 -4.08 12.64
N HIS A 42 6.08 -5.11 13.03
CA HIS A 42 6.59 -6.44 13.27
C HIS A 42 5.76 -7.48 12.54
N LEU A 43 6.38 -8.54 12.01
CA LEU A 43 5.65 -9.65 11.38
C LEU A 43 4.63 -10.29 12.32
N ALA A 44 4.87 -10.27 13.63
CA ALA A 44 3.93 -10.74 14.66
C ALA A 44 2.62 -9.95 14.70
N MET A 45 2.54 -8.79 14.04
CA MET A 45 1.28 -8.04 13.86
C MET A 45 0.32 -8.75 12.89
N LEU A 46 0.79 -9.66 12.04
CA LEU A 46 -0.03 -10.44 11.12
C LEU A 46 -0.64 -11.65 11.83
N THR A 47 -1.58 -11.40 12.74
CA THR A 47 -2.29 -12.40 13.54
C THR A 47 -3.47 -13.03 12.78
N GLU A 48 -3.96 -14.19 13.24
CA GLU A 48 -5.14 -14.86 12.65
C GLU A 48 -6.45 -14.18 13.06
N LEU A 49 -6.61 -13.86 14.34
CA LEU A 49 -7.76 -13.13 14.88
C LEU A 49 -7.31 -12.27 16.08
N PRO A 50 -7.58 -10.94 16.09
CA PRO A 50 -8.00 -10.16 14.94
C PRO A 50 -6.96 -10.23 13.81
N PHE A 51 -7.35 -10.06 12.55
CA PHE A 51 -6.41 -10.02 11.42
C PHE A 51 -6.33 -8.61 10.83
N VAL A 52 -5.25 -8.33 10.10
CA VAL A 52 -5.10 -7.06 9.37
C VAL A 52 -5.94 -7.10 8.09
N ILE A 53 -6.98 -6.26 8.03
CA ILE A 53 -7.82 -6.10 6.83
C ILE A 53 -7.11 -5.28 5.74
N GLU A 54 -6.31 -4.30 6.15
CA GLU A 54 -5.55 -3.43 5.27
C GLU A 54 -4.26 -2.98 5.95
N GLY A 55 -3.13 -3.15 5.26
CA GLY A 55 -1.86 -2.57 5.66
C GLY A 55 -1.17 -1.93 4.48
N ASN A 56 -0.61 -0.74 4.69
CA ASN A 56 0.20 -0.03 3.71
C ASN A 56 1.46 0.46 4.42
N LEU A 57 2.60 -0.08 4.04
CA LEU A 57 3.90 0.22 4.63
C LEU A 57 4.86 0.71 3.56
N PHE A 58 5.75 1.62 3.91
CA PHE A 58 6.77 2.13 3.02
C PHE A 58 8.12 2.19 3.74
N CYS A 59 9.14 1.63 3.10
CA CYS A 59 10.51 1.62 3.55
C CYS A 59 11.31 2.58 2.67
N GLU A 60 11.60 3.78 3.17
CA GLU A 60 12.30 4.84 2.44
C GLU A 60 13.69 4.38 1.97
N SER A 61 14.48 3.78 2.85
CA SER A 61 15.87 3.40 2.58
C SER A 61 16.01 2.38 1.45
N LYS A 62 15.00 1.54 1.22
CA LYS A 62 14.97 0.56 0.12
C LYS A 62 13.99 0.93 -0.99
N LYS A 63 13.21 2.01 -0.83
CA LYS A 63 12.12 2.43 -1.71
C LYS A 63 11.12 1.30 -2.00
N ILE A 64 10.72 0.57 -0.96
CA ILE A 64 9.81 -0.58 -1.06
C ILE A 64 8.48 -0.23 -0.41
N SER A 65 7.40 -0.40 -1.16
CA SER A 65 6.03 -0.38 -0.65
C SER A 65 5.55 -1.81 -0.41
N ILE A 66 4.91 -2.04 0.74
CA ILE A 66 4.24 -3.30 1.08
C ILE A 66 2.76 -3.01 1.24
N GLN A 67 1.94 -3.79 0.53
CA GLN A 67 0.49 -3.81 0.72
C GLN A 67 0.08 -5.14 1.32
N ILE A 68 -0.73 -5.10 2.36
CA ILE A 68 -1.19 -6.25 3.11
C ILE A 68 -2.72 -6.25 3.07
N LYS A 69 -3.30 -7.39 2.72
CA LYS A 69 -4.75 -7.62 2.77
C LYS A 69 -4.97 -9.02 3.30
N ASN A 70 -6.09 -9.24 3.97
CA ASN A 70 -6.57 -10.59 4.24
C ASN A 70 -7.74 -10.89 3.29
N ILE A 71 -7.63 -11.96 2.50
CA ILE A 71 -8.67 -12.42 1.57
C ILE A 71 -8.97 -13.87 1.93
N ASP A 72 -10.23 -14.14 2.30
CA ASP A 72 -10.70 -15.49 2.66
C ASP A 72 -9.87 -16.19 3.76
N GLY A 73 -9.32 -15.41 4.71
CA GLY A 73 -8.51 -15.91 5.82
C GLY A 73 -7.00 -15.95 5.54
N GLU A 74 -6.58 -15.72 4.29
CA GLU A 74 -5.18 -15.73 3.89
C GLU A 74 -4.63 -14.32 3.68
N TYR A 75 -3.42 -14.06 4.20
CA TYR A 75 -2.73 -12.79 3.96
C TYR A 75 -2.16 -12.75 2.55
N CYS A 76 -2.62 -11.79 1.76
CA CYS A 76 -2.04 -11.37 0.49
C CYS A 76 -1.12 -10.18 0.73
N ILE A 77 0.17 -10.39 0.49
CA ILE A 77 1.25 -9.42 0.64
C ILE A 77 1.84 -9.11 -0.73
N ALA A 78 1.67 -7.87 -1.20
CA ALA A 78 2.31 -7.39 -2.41
C ALA A 78 3.51 -6.51 -2.06
N LYS A 79 4.67 -6.82 -2.64
CA LYS A 79 5.88 -6.01 -2.54
C LYS A 79 6.11 -5.27 -3.85
N ILE A 80 6.19 -3.94 -3.76
CA ILE A 80 6.35 -3.07 -4.92
C ILE A 80 7.62 -2.25 -4.73
N GLN A 81 8.57 -2.41 -5.65
CA GLN A 81 9.75 -1.57 -5.74
C GLN A 81 9.36 -0.25 -6.40
N LEU A 82 9.69 0.87 -5.76
CA LEU A 82 9.50 2.20 -6.30
C LEU A 82 10.88 2.80 -6.62
N ASP A 83 10.92 3.64 -7.65
CA ASP A 83 12.03 4.53 -7.94
C ASP A 83 11.66 5.98 -7.56
N ASP A 84 12.63 6.88 -7.65
CA ASP A 84 12.42 8.28 -7.24
C ASP A 84 11.41 8.99 -8.13
N GLU A 85 11.40 8.71 -9.44
CA GLU A 85 10.47 9.34 -10.39
C GLU A 85 9.01 8.96 -10.07
N LEU A 86 8.78 7.69 -9.73
CA LEU A 86 7.47 7.22 -9.27
C LEU A 86 7.06 7.88 -7.95
N ILE A 87 7.97 8.02 -6.99
CA ILE A 87 7.69 8.65 -5.69
C ILE A 87 7.41 10.16 -5.86
N GLU A 88 8.14 10.83 -6.74
CA GLU A 88 7.95 12.26 -7.05
C GLU A 88 6.61 12.52 -7.75
N SER A 89 6.18 11.61 -8.63
CA SER A 89 4.87 11.68 -9.30
C SER A 89 3.70 11.20 -8.44
N ALA A 90 3.96 10.76 -7.20
CA ALA A 90 2.93 10.23 -6.31
C ALA A 90 1.87 11.29 -5.97
N LYS A 91 0.60 10.88 -6.01
CA LYS A 91 -0.53 11.75 -5.69
C LYS A 91 -0.72 11.86 -4.18
N LYS A 92 -1.09 13.06 -3.74
CA LYS A 92 -1.42 13.33 -2.33
C LYS A 92 -2.86 12.95 -2.03
N TYR A 93 -3.06 12.27 -0.91
CA TYR A 93 -4.35 11.84 -0.37
C TYR A 93 -4.56 12.38 1.05
N VAL A 94 -5.82 12.64 1.41
CA VAL A 94 -6.21 13.07 2.75
C VAL A 94 -6.58 11.86 3.59
N GLY A 95 -5.83 11.60 4.67
CA GLY A 95 -6.04 10.45 5.54
C GLY A 95 -6.92 10.78 6.74
N HIS A 96 -8.24 10.92 6.53
CA HIS A 96 -9.17 11.27 7.61
C HIS A 96 -9.10 10.30 8.80
N ASP A 97 -9.10 8.99 8.52
CA ASP A 97 -9.04 7.92 9.53
C ASP A 97 -7.60 7.58 9.96
N LEU A 98 -6.59 8.10 9.26
CA LEU A 98 -5.17 7.91 9.56
C LEU A 98 -4.65 8.98 10.53
N ASN A 99 -5.44 9.30 11.56
CA ASN A 99 -5.18 10.41 12.47
C ASN A 99 -4.95 11.75 11.74
N LYS A 100 -5.67 11.99 10.64
CA LYS A 100 -5.54 13.17 9.78
C LYS A 100 -4.16 13.32 9.14
N ARG A 101 -3.41 12.22 8.98
CA ARG A 101 -2.15 12.21 8.24
C ARG A 101 -2.42 12.05 6.76
N ASP A 102 -2.09 13.09 6.01
CA ASP A 102 -2.07 13.03 4.55
C ASP A 102 -0.93 12.12 4.08
N TYR A 103 -1.13 11.40 2.98
CA TYR A 103 -0.16 10.43 2.46
C TYR A 103 0.00 10.51 0.95
N LYS A 104 1.03 9.82 0.43
CA LYS A 104 1.30 9.72 -1.00
C LYS A 104 0.99 8.33 -1.53
N MET A 105 0.43 8.26 -2.73
CA MET A 105 0.16 7.02 -3.46
C MET A 105 0.67 7.15 -4.88
N VAL A 106 1.55 6.25 -5.28
CA VAL A 106 1.93 6.06 -6.69
C VAL A 106 0.80 5.34 -7.38
N GLU A 107 0.42 5.80 -8.56
CA GLU A 107 -0.61 5.17 -9.39
C GLU A 107 -0.09 5.05 -10.81
N THR A 108 -0.21 3.85 -11.38
CA THR A 108 0.13 3.62 -12.78
C THR A 108 -1.09 3.20 -13.56
N TRP A 109 -1.04 3.52 -14.85
CA TRP A 109 -2.12 3.30 -15.80
C TRP A 109 -1.54 2.57 -17.00
N GLU A 110 -2.24 1.56 -17.49
CA GLU A 110 -1.88 0.87 -18.72
C GLU A 110 -2.89 1.19 -19.83
N GLU A 111 -2.37 1.31 -21.05
CA GLU A 111 -3.15 1.47 -22.25
C GLU A 111 -3.73 0.13 -22.69
N VAL A 112 -5.07 0.04 -22.74
CA VAL A 112 -5.79 -1.18 -23.11
C VAL A 112 -6.88 -0.84 -24.15
N PRO A 113 -6.97 -1.60 -25.26
CA PRO A 113 -8.09 -1.44 -26.20
C PRO A 113 -9.43 -1.73 -25.52
N ASP A 114 -10.40 -0.85 -25.71
CA ASP A 114 -11.73 -1.01 -25.13
C ASP A 114 -12.79 -1.26 -26.20
N THR A 115 -13.39 -2.45 -26.18
CA THR A 115 -14.47 -2.84 -27.10
C THR A 115 -15.70 -1.94 -26.97
N LEU A 116 -15.95 -1.37 -25.79
CA LEU A 116 -17.05 -0.42 -25.56
C LEU A 116 -16.72 0.98 -26.10
N CYS A 117 -15.44 1.27 -26.34
CA CYS A 117 -14.95 2.51 -26.93
C CYS A 117 -14.55 2.31 -28.40
N ALA A 118 -15.29 1.47 -29.13
CA ALA A 118 -15.02 1.13 -30.53
C ALA A 118 -13.58 0.66 -30.82
N GLY A 119 -12.93 0.02 -29.84
CA GLY A 119 -11.55 -0.45 -29.95
C GLY A 119 -10.49 0.63 -29.75
N MET A 120 -10.87 1.87 -29.40
CA MET A 120 -9.91 2.90 -29.03
C MET A 120 -9.18 2.53 -27.73
N THR A 121 -7.90 2.88 -27.68
CA THR A 121 -7.06 2.67 -26.50
C THR A 121 -7.52 3.57 -25.38
N THR A 122 -7.77 3.00 -24.20
CA THR A 122 -8.13 3.72 -22.99
C THR A 122 -7.16 3.39 -21.86
N LEU A 123 -7.00 4.32 -20.92
CA LEU A 123 -6.19 4.10 -19.72
C LEU A 123 -6.99 3.33 -18.69
N ARG A 124 -6.41 2.23 -18.18
CA ARG A 124 -6.95 1.47 -17.07
C ARG A 124 -5.97 1.48 -15.90
N PRO A 125 -6.45 1.60 -14.64
CA PRO A 125 -5.56 1.50 -13.49
C PRO A 125 -4.83 0.15 -13.52
N ALA A 126 -3.50 0.18 -13.47
CA ALA A 126 -2.68 -1.03 -13.47
C ALA A 126 -2.40 -1.46 -12.03
N TRP A 127 -1.76 -0.59 -11.25
CA TRP A 127 -1.46 -0.81 -9.84
C TRP A 127 -1.28 0.50 -9.09
N ARG A 128 -1.31 0.42 -7.76
CA ARG A 128 -1.05 1.54 -6.86
C ARG A 128 -0.14 1.11 -5.70
N ALA A 129 0.68 2.02 -5.19
CA ALA A 129 1.62 1.73 -4.11
C ALA A 129 1.73 2.90 -3.14
N PHE A 130 1.69 2.62 -1.84
CA PHE A 130 1.83 3.63 -0.79
C PHE A 130 3.28 4.12 -0.74
N ALA A 131 3.47 5.45 -0.75
CA ALA A 131 4.77 6.11 -0.79
C ALA A 131 4.98 7.02 0.44
N GLY A 132 4.46 6.60 1.60
CA GLY A 132 4.68 7.27 2.87
C GLY A 132 3.69 8.41 3.17
N PHE A 133 3.79 8.96 4.39
CA PHE A 133 3.04 10.13 4.83
C PHE A 133 3.68 11.43 4.32
N THR A 134 2.87 12.47 4.08
CA THR A 134 3.35 13.77 3.57
C THR A 134 3.84 14.72 4.66
N THR A 135 3.36 14.57 5.89
CA THR A 135 3.80 15.37 7.04
C THR A 135 4.61 14.50 7.99
N ILE A 136 5.86 14.89 8.18
CA ILE A 136 6.71 14.40 9.28
C ILE A 136 6.14 15.04 10.54
N ASP A 137 5.70 14.25 11.52
CA ASP A 137 5.41 14.81 12.83
C ASP A 137 6.71 15.36 13.40
N THR A 138 6.83 16.68 13.39
CA THR A 138 7.70 17.36 14.34
C THR A 138 7.00 17.23 15.68
N GLN A 139 7.35 16.18 16.43
CA GLN A 139 6.98 16.11 17.84
C GLN A 139 7.53 17.38 18.51
N LYS A 140 6.65 18.32 18.86
CA LYS A 140 6.99 19.36 19.81
C LYS A 140 7.25 18.65 21.14
N LYS A 141 8.52 18.67 21.55
CA LYS A 141 8.96 18.39 22.93
C LYS A 141 8.25 19.29 23.92
#